data_AF-A0A7D7L249-F1
#
_entry.id   AF-A0A7D7L249-F1
#
_cell.length_a   1.000
_cell.length_b   1.000
_cell.length_c   1.000
_cell.angle_alpha   90.00
_cell.angle_beta   90.00
_cell.angle_gamma   90.00
#
_symmetry.space_group_name_H-M   'P 1'
#
loop_
_entity.id
_entity.type
_entity.pdbx_description
1 polymer ?
#
loop_
_entity_poly.entity_id
_entity_poly.type
_entity_poly.pdbx_seq_one_letter_code
_entity_poly.pdbx_strand_id
1 'polypeptide(L)'
;MPEPTPGAENLLTCMPREEWTRRAEAHEARVRPWTQPFLDRRFRGEKHPVEDFLFTYYTLSPGQFTRWHQGPGVILLDAPEREEWKFYRAATPAELTAAGAPEGASGVIVAAEAFLAKRETAVRFTRELLGRTAANPATFDCFGLHEWAMAYRAESNGVRHEDAPLRLGAEGTDEVVETHRIRCSHYDAFRFFQPQAVERNQLQPTRETQRRMEQPGCLHATMDLYKWAYKLLPAVDSDLLADCFELAWDVRATDMAASPYDLQDWDVEPVRIETPEGKAEYVRRQRAFAARGASLRPRLVAATDRLLAVAA
;
A
#
# COMPACT_ATOMS: atom_id res chain seq x y z
N MET A 1 -24.11 13.56 27.54
CA MET A 1 -22.72 13.26 27.93
C MET A 1 -22.49 11.81 27.58
N PRO A 2 -21.84 11.47 26.46
CA PRO A 2 -21.51 10.07 26.20
C PRO A 2 -20.48 9.62 27.24
N GLU A 3 -20.77 8.49 27.89
CA GLU A 3 -19.89 7.84 28.85
C GLU A 3 -18.55 7.47 28.17
N PRO A 4 -17.44 7.52 28.90
CA PRO A 4 -16.15 7.11 28.36
C PRO A 4 -16.18 5.62 28.04
N THR A 5 -15.95 5.28 26.77
CA THR A 5 -15.63 3.91 26.36
C THR A 5 -14.47 3.40 27.21
N PRO A 6 -14.56 2.20 27.83
CA PRO A 6 -13.44 1.63 28.57
C PRO A 6 -12.21 1.60 27.66
N GLY A 7 -11.09 2.13 28.16
CA GLY A 7 -9.82 2.10 27.43
C GLY A 7 -9.53 0.67 26.99
N ALA A 8 -9.11 0.51 25.74
CA ALA A 8 -8.59 -0.78 25.28
C ALA A 8 -7.35 -1.09 26.13
N GLU A 9 -7.54 -1.87 27.19
CA GLU A 9 -6.43 -2.47 27.93
C GLU A 9 -5.58 -3.21 26.90
N ASN A 10 -4.32 -2.82 26.77
CA ASN A 10 -3.32 -3.53 25.97
C ASN A 10 -3.09 -4.90 26.62
N LEU A 11 -4.00 -5.85 26.37
CA LEU A 11 -3.84 -7.23 26.79
C LEU A 11 -2.70 -7.84 25.99
N LEU A 12 -1.57 -8.01 26.66
CA LEU A 12 -0.48 -8.83 26.15
C LEU A 12 -1.00 -10.27 26.00
N THR A 13 -0.63 -10.90 24.90
CA THR A 13 -0.92 -12.32 24.65
C THR A 13 0.37 -13.04 24.30
N CYS A 14 0.46 -14.33 24.60
CA CYS A 14 1.57 -15.17 24.16
C CYS A 14 1.12 -16.13 23.05
N MET A 15 2.01 -16.37 22.08
CA MET A 15 1.84 -17.34 21.01
C MET A 15 2.91 -18.42 21.14
N PRO A 16 2.54 -19.69 21.32
CA PRO A 16 3.48 -20.80 21.39
C PRO A 16 4.28 -20.98 20.09
N ARG A 17 5.46 -21.61 20.20
CA ARG A 17 6.37 -21.84 19.06
C ARG A 17 5.70 -22.46 17.85
N GLU A 18 5.03 -23.59 18.08
CA GLU A 18 4.31 -24.32 17.03
C GLU A 18 3.27 -23.45 16.30
N GLU A 19 2.55 -22.60 17.05
CA GLU A 19 1.54 -21.75 16.45
C GLU A 19 2.17 -20.64 15.59
N TRP A 20 3.18 -19.94 16.11
CA TRP A 20 3.75 -18.81 15.39
C TRP A 20 4.59 -19.27 14.19
N THR A 21 5.26 -20.42 14.25
CA THR A 21 5.97 -20.99 13.10
C THR A 21 4.99 -21.35 12.00
N ARG A 22 3.87 -22.00 12.35
CA ARG A 22 2.80 -22.33 11.39
C ARG A 22 2.20 -21.08 10.74
N ARG A 23 1.96 -20.00 11.51
CA ARG A 23 1.49 -18.72 10.95
C ARG A 23 2.53 -18.08 10.02
N ALA A 24 3.81 -18.16 10.37
CA ALA A 24 4.89 -17.66 9.52
C ALA A 24 4.97 -18.41 8.19
N GLU A 25 4.88 -19.74 8.22
CA GLU A 25 4.83 -20.59 7.02
C GLU A 25 3.59 -20.30 6.17
N ALA A 26 2.43 -20.14 6.80
CA ALA A 26 1.18 -19.79 6.12
C ALA A 26 1.26 -18.42 5.44
N HIS A 27 1.88 -17.42 6.08
CA HIS A 27 2.11 -16.10 5.49
C HIS A 27 3.08 -16.18 4.30
N GLU A 28 4.18 -16.90 4.44
CA GLU A 28 5.10 -17.13 3.33
C GLU A 28 4.38 -17.79 2.15
N ALA A 29 3.58 -18.82 2.40
CA ALA A 29 2.77 -19.48 1.37
C ALA A 29 1.74 -18.52 0.75
N ARG A 30 1.11 -17.66 1.55
CA ARG A 30 0.13 -16.66 1.09
C ARG A 30 0.77 -15.68 0.11
N VAL A 31 1.97 -15.17 0.39
CA VAL A 31 2.61 -14.13 -0.45
C VAL A 31 3.50 -14.68 -1.57
N ARG A 32 3.80 -15.98 -1.54
CA ARG A 32 4.61 -16.67 -2.56
C ARG A 32 4.12 -16.46 -4.01
N PRO A 33 2.80 -16.49 -4.31
CA PRO A 33 2.30 -16.33 -5.68
C PRO A 33 2.73 -15.03 -6.36
N TRP A 34 3.04 -13.98 -5.60
CA TRP A 34 3.51 -12.70 -6.16
C TRP A 34 5.02 -12.51 -6.06
N THR A 35 5.63 -13.01 -4.98
CA THR A 35 7.06 -12.83 -4.74
C THR A 35 7.92 -13.74 -5.63
N GLN A 36 7.52 -15.01 -5.80
CA GLN A 36 8.33 -15.98 -6.55
C GLN A 36 8.42 -15.64 -8.05
N PRO A 37 7.32 -15.33 -8.77
CA PRO A 37 7.42 -14.99 -10.19
C PRO A 37 8.29 -13.75 -10.45
N PHE A 38 8.23 -12.74 -9.56
CA PHE A 38 9.10 -11.57 -9.64
C PHE A 38 10.59 -11.97 -9.50
N LEU A 39 10.93 -12.83 -8.54
CA LEU A 39 12.30 -13.31 -8.34
C LEU A 39 12.79 -14.13 -9.55
N ASP A 40 11.94 -15.00 -10.09
CA ASP A 40 12.25 -15.85 -11.24
C ASP A 40 12.47 -15.03 -12.52
N ARG A 41 11.66 -14.00 -12.76
CA ARG A 41 11.87 -13.04 -13.85
C ARG A 41 13.19 -12.30 -13.68
N ARG A 42 13.46 -11.78 -12.48
CA ARG A 42 14.69 -11.05 -12.18
C ARG A 42 15.93 -11.92 -12.36
N PHE A 43 15.87 -13.20 -11.99
CA PHE A 43 16.95 -14.16 -12.22
C PHE A 43 17.24 -14.37 -13.71
N ARG A 44 16.20 -14.39 -14.55
CA ARG A 44 16.30 -14.52 -16.02
C ARG A 44 16.59 -13.19 -16.74
N GLY A 45 16.65 -12.07 -16.02
CA GLY A 45 16.81 -10.74 -16.62
C GLY A 45 15.55 -10.23 -17.34
N GLU A 46 14.40 -10.85 -17.09
CA GLU A 46 13.10 -10.48 -17.66
C GLU A 46 12.39 -9.42 -16.81
N LYS A 47 11.43 -8.72 -17.43
CA LYS A 47 10.59 -7.71 -16.77
C LYS A 47 9.12 -7.93 -17.10
N HIS A 48 8.27 -7.56 -16.16
CA HIS A 48 6.82 -7.46 -16.36
C HIS A 48 6.34 -6.05 -15.99
N PRO A 49 5.81 -5.25 -16.94
CA PRO A 49 5.52 -3.82 -16.72
C PRO A 49 4.43 -3.55 -15.68
N VAL A 50 3.53 -4.51 -15.46
CA VAL A 50 2.48 -4.44 -14.46
C VAL A 50 2.90 -5.05 -13.12
N GLU A 51 3.19 -6.35 -13.10
CA GLU A 51 3.45 -7.13 -11.88
C GLU A 51 4.70 -6.69 -11.09
N ASP A 52 5.77 -6.31 -11.79
CA ASP A 52 7.03 -5.95 -11.11
C ASP A 52 6.94 -4.61 -10.39
N PHE A 53 5.92 -3.80 -10.70
CA PHE A 53 5.76 -2.45 -10.17
C PHE A 53 5.76 -2.41 -8.64
N LEU A 54 5.02 -3.31 -7.98
CA LEU A 54 4.93 -3.30 -6.51
C LEU A 54 6.24 -3.66 -5.81
N PHE A 55 7.20 -4.28 -6.52
CA PHE A 55 8.52 -4.64 -5.98
C PHE A 55 9.65 -3.71 -6.45
N THR A 56 9.41 -2.88 -7.46
CA THR A 56 10.39 -1.94 -8.02
C THR A 56 10.11 -0.49 -7.67
N TYR A 57 8.84 -0.11 -7.56
CA TYR A 57 8.41 1.23 -7.16
C TYR A 57 8.40 1.41 -5.64
N TYR A 58 7.88 0.40 -4.93
CA TYR A 58 7.90 0.39 -3.48
C TYR A 58 9.20 -0.21 -2.94
N THR A 59 9.56 0.19 -1.71
CA THR A 59 10.87 -0.11 -1.12
C THR A 59 10.92 -1.39 -0.29
N LEU A 60 9.80 -2.12 -0.18
CA LEU A 60 9.76 -3.40 0.55
C LEU A 60 10.24 -4.51 -0.39
N SER A 61 11.36 -5.15 -0.06
CA SER A 61 11.86 -6.25 -0.88
C SER A 61 10.99 -7.52 -0.74
N PRO A 62 11.00 -8.43 -1.73
CA PRO A 62 10.28 -9.71 -1.61
C PRO A 62 10.65 -10.48 -0.33
N GLY A 63 11.94 -10.56 0.01
CA GLY A 63 12.39 -11.23 1.24
C GLY A 63 11.92 -10.57 2.53
N GLN A 64 11.76 -9.23 2.54
CA GLN A 64 11.14 -8.53 3.67
C GLN A 64 9.63 -8.78 3.72
N PHE A 65 8.96 -8.86 2.57
CA PHE A 65 7.52 -9.12 2.50
C PHE A 65 7.16 -10.55 2.96
N THR A 66 8.00 -11.54 2.64
CA THR A 66 7.85 -12.93 3.09
C THR A 66 8.06 -13.10 4.60
N ARG A 67 8.77 -12.18 5.25
CA ARG A 67 9.02 -12.27 6.70
C ARG A 67 7.75 -11.94 7.48
N TRP A 68 7.25 -12.92 8.25
CA TRP A 68 6.04 -12.76 9.06
C TRP A 68 6.29 -12.01 10.39
N HIS A 69 5.45 -11.02 10.65
CA HIS A 69 5.43 -10.17 11.83
C HIS A 69 4.08 -10.27 12.54
N GLN A 70 4.10 -10.54 13.84
CA GLN A 70 2.89 -10.71 14.65
C GLN A 70 2.23 -9.38 15.08
N GLY A 71 2.92 -8.26 14.88
CA GLY A 71 2.51 -6.95 15.38
C GLY A 71 2.78 -6.73 16.87
N PRO A 72 2.45 -5.55 17.41
CA PRO A 72 2.57 -5.23 18.83
C PRO A 72 1.60 -6.03 19.71
N GLY A 73 1.96 -6.23 20.98
CA GLY A 73 1.07 -6.85 21.99
C GLY A 73 1.05 -8.38 22.00
N VAL A 74 1.78 -9.03 21.08
CA VAL A 74 1.89 -10.49 21.01
C VAL A 74 3.34 -10.93 21.23
N ILE A 75 3.55 -11.72 22.29
CA ILE A 75 4.83 -12.33 22.67
C ILE A 75 4.95 -13.67 21.93
N LEU A 76 6.02 -13.84 21.16
CA LEU A 76 6.37 -15.13 20.55
C LEU A 76 7.19 -15.93 21.55
N LEU A 77 6.65 -17.04 22.06
CA LEU A 77 7.38 -17.90 22.98
C LEU A 77 8.44 -18.70 22.25
N ASP A 78 9.59 -18.90 22.92
CA ASP A 78 10.75 -19.64 22.39
C ASP A 78 11.06 -19.19 20.94
N ALA A 79 11.54 -17.96 20.79
CA ALA A 79 11.88 -17.37 19.50
C ALA A 79 13.20 -16.56 19.54
N PRO A 80 14.30 -17.11 20.10
CA PRO A 80 15.57 -16.40 20.24
C PRO A 80 16.11 -15.87 18.90
N GLU A 81 15.80 -16.53 17.78
CA GLU A 81 16.20 -16.10 16.44
C GLU A 81 15.58 -14.77 15.97
N ARG A 82 14.55 -14.28 16.67
CA ARG A 82 13.88 -13.00 16.37
C ARG A 82 14.32 -11.88 17.32
N GLU A 83 15.06 -12.18 18.38
CA GLU A 83 15.44 -11.20 19.40
C GLU A 83 16.28 -10.07 18.80
N GLU A 84 17.20 -10.39 17.90
CA GLU A 84 18.08 -9.44 17.23
C GLU A 84 17.43 -8.73 16.03
N TRP A 85 16.17 -9.04 15.72
CA TRP A 85 15.49 -8.36 14.63
C TRP A 85 15.26 -6.89 14.98
N LYS A 86 15.31 -6.04 13.95
CA LYS A 86 15.08 -4.60 14.12
C LYS A 86 13.71 -4.35 14.76
N PHE A 87 13.69 -3.61 15.87
CA PHE A 87 12.50 -3.31 16.67
C PHE A 87 11.84 -4.54 17.32
N TYR A 88 12.64 -5.55 17.65
CA TYR A 88 12.27 -6.63 18.56
C TYR A 88 13.11 -6.56 19.83
N ARG A 89 12.64 -7.21 20.88
CA ARG A 89 13.36 -7.42 22.14
C ARG A 89 12.84 -8.66 22.86
N ALA A 90 13.63 -9.16 23.81
CA ALA A 90 13.12 -10.11 24.80
C ALA A 90 11.93 -9.50 25.57
N ALA A 91 10.92 -10.32 25.81
CA ALA A 91 9.84 -10.00 26.73
C ALA A 91 10.35 -10.10 28.17
N THR A 92 9.93 -9.17 29.02
CA THR A 92 10.29 -9.16 30.43
C THR A 92 9.51 -10.24 31.21
N PRO A 93 10.00 -10.68 32.38
CA PRO A 93 9.25 -11.61 33.23
C PRO A 93 7.83 -11.12 33.59
N ALA A 94 7.65 -9.81 33.78
CA ALA A 94 6.36 -9.20 34.07
C ALA A 94 5.41 -9.30 32.86
N GLU A 95 5.90 -9.03 31.64
CA GLU A 95 5.11 -9.16 30.41
C GLU A 95 4.72 -10.61 30.13
N LEU A 96 5.63 -11.55 30.35
CA LEU A 96 5.36 -12.99 30.22
C LEU A 96 4.27 -13.43 31.21
N THR A 97 4.36 -12.99 32.46
CA THR A 97 3.35 -13.27 33.50
C THR A 97 1.99 -12.67 33.12
N ALA A 98 1.97 -11.40 32.69
CA ALA A 98 0.74 -10.71 32.28
C ALA A 98 0.08 -11.35 31.05
N ALA A 99 0.88 -11.94 30.15
CA ALA A 99 0.40 -12.66 28.98
C ALA A 99 -0.05 -14.11 29.27
N GLY A 100 0.10 -14.58 30.52
CA GLY A 100 -0.22 -15.96 30.90
C GLY A 100 0.76 -17.00 30.39
N ALA A 101 2.02 -16.63 30.15
CA ALA A 101 3.06 -17.57 29.71
C ALA A 101 3.42 -18.57 30.83
N PRO A 102 3.84 -19.80 30.47
CA PRO A 102 4.34 -20.78 31.45
C PRO A 102 5.51 -20.25 32.28
N GLU A 103 5.65 -20.73 33.52
CA GLU A 103 6.79 -20.38 34.38
C GLU A 103 8.12 -20.79 33.71
N GLY A 104 9.09 -19.88 33.74
CA GLY A 104 10.41 -20.09 33.10
C GLY A 104 10.41 -19.96 31.58
N ALA A 105 9.28 -19.62 30.94
CA ALA A 105 9.25 -19.34 29.51
C ALA A 105 10.10 -18.12 29.14
N SER A 106 10.65 -18.13 27.93
CA SER A 106 11.22 -16.96 27.26
C SER A 106 10.35 -16.58 26.07
N GLY A 107 10.43 -15.32 25.65
CA GLY A 107 9.72 -14.88 24.47
C GLY A 107 10.24 -13.56 23.92
N VAL A 108 9.83 -13.27 22.68
CA VAL A 108 10.24 -12.09 21.94
C VAL A 108 9.00 -11.29 21.54
N ILE A 109 9.06 -9.97 21.70
CA ILE A 109 7.96 -9.04 21.39
C ILE A 109 8.47 -7.89 20.53
N VAL A 110 7.58 -7.30 19.73
CA VAL A 110 7.86 -6.03 19.05
C VAL A 110 8.11 -4.94 20.10
N ALA A 111 9.26 -4.28 19.99
CA ALA A 111 9.65 -3.14 20.82
C ALA A 111 8.91 -1.87 20.39
N ALA A 112 7.59 -1.80 20.63
CA ALA A 112 6.72 -0.73 20.15
C ALA A 112 7.14 0.67 20.62
N GLU A 113 7.58 0.81 21.88
CA GLU A 113 8.14 2.06 22.42
C GLU A 113 9.37 2.51 21.63
N ALA A 114 10.34 1.62 21.42
CA ALA A 114 11.56 1.92 20.67
C ALA A 114 11.27 2.22 19.20
N PHE A 115 10.31 1.51 18.59
CA PHE A 115 9.81 1.81 17.25
C PHE A 115 9.26 3.23 17.19
N LEU A 116 8.35 3.57 18.10
CA LEU A 116 7.69 4.87 18.13
C LEU A 116 8.71 5.99 18.36
N ALA A 117 9.60 5.85 19.34
CA ALA A 117 10.64 6.84 19.63
C ALA A 117 11.50 7.17 18.39
N LYS A 118 11.72 6.20 17.50
CA LYS A 118 12.47 6.41 16.25
C LYS A 118 11.61 6.87 15.07
N ARG A 119 10.30 6.62 15.09
CA ARG A 119 9.40 6.72 13.92
C ARG A 119 8.16 7.59 14.14
N GLU A 120 8.07 8.30 15.27
CA GLU A 120 6.88 9.06 15.68
C GLU A 120 6.33 9.96 14.57
N THR A 121 7.20 10.76 13.92
CA THR A 121 6.80 11.65 12.82
C THR A 121 6.12 10.87 11.67
N ALA A 122 6.64 9.69 11.33
CA ALA A 122 6.07 8.85 10.28
C ALA A 122 4.74 8.22 10.70
N VAL A 123 4.60 7.81 11.97
CA VAL A 123 3.36 7.28 12.54
C VAL A 123 2.28 8.36 12.54
N ARG A 124 2.58 9.55 13.06
CA ARG A 124 1.65 10.70 13.08
C ARG A 124 1.24 11.14 11.67
N PHE A 125 2.21 11.20 10.75
CA PHE A 125 1.92 11.51 9.35
C PHE A 125 0.97 10.49 8.73
N THR A 126 1.25 9.19 8.91
CA THR A 126 0.44 8.11 8.33
C THR A 126 -0.97 8.13 8.90
N ARG A 127 -1.11 8.28 10.22
CA ARG A 127 -2.40 8.45 10.89
C ARG A 127 -3.20 9.62 10.32
N GLU A 128 -2.58 10.79 10.25
CA GLU A 128 -3.26 12.00 9.76
C GLU A 128 -3.69 11.85 8.30
N LEU A 129 -2.78 11.37 7.43
CA LEU A 129 -3.07 11.17 6.02
C LEU A 129 -4.23 10.20 5.83
N LEU A 130 -4.16 9.01 6.42
CA LEU A 130 -5.20 7.99 6.27
C LEU A 130 -6.53 8.44 6.87
N GLY A 131 -6.51 9.11 8.03
CA GLY A 131 -7.71 9.67 8.65
C GLY A 131 -8.38 10.74 7.78
N ARG A 132 -7.60 11.67 7.21
CA ARG A 132 -8.13 12.70 6.31
C ARG A 132 -8.62 12.11 4.98
N THR A 133 -7.88 11.19 4.39
CA THR A 133 -8.30 10.49 3.16
C THR A 133 -9.62 9.75 3.37
N ALA A 134 -9.85 9.15 4.55
CA ALA A 134 -11.14 8.52 4.86
C ALA A 134 -12.30 9.54 5.01
N ALA A 135 -12.02 10.73 5.54
CA ALA A 135 -13.02 11.77 5.79
C ALA A 135 -13.36 12.61 4.56
N ASN A 136 -12.48 12.66 3.56
CA ASN A 136 -12.69 13.44 2.34
C ASN A 136 -13.78 12.83 1.45
N PRO A 137 -14.56 13.65 0.71
CA PRO A 137 -15.53 13.16 -0.25
C PRO A 137 -14.88 12.28 -1.33
N ALA A 138 -15.45 11.09 -1.56
CA ALA A 138 -14.99 10.20 -2.61
C ALA A 138 -15.33 10.76 -3.99
N THR A 139 -14.34 10.81 -4.89
CA THR A 139 -14.55 11.15 -6.31
C THR A 139 -14.12 10.00 -7.21
N PHE A 140 -14.81 9.86 -8.35
CA PHE A 140 -14.67 8.76 -9.30
C PHE A 140 -14.55 9.29 -10.74
N ASP A 141 -13.81 10.39 -10.89
CA ASP A 141 -13.73 11.21 -12.10
C ASP A 141 -12.30 11.39 -12.63
N CYS A 142 -11.32 10.65 -12.08
CA CYS A 142 -9.91 10.69 -12.54
C CYS A 142 -9.68 9.85 -13.80
N PHE A 143 -10.37 8.70 -13.93
CA PHE A 143 -10.29 7.77 -15.08
C PHE A 143 -8.89 7.28 -15.46
N GLY A 144 -7.90 7.35 -14.56
CA GLY A 144 -6.55 6.87 -14.86
C GLY A 144 -5.76 7.84 -15.74
N LEU A 145 -6.31 9.04 -16.01
CA LEU A 145 -5.73 10.03 -16.92
C LEU A 145 -4.37 10.57 -16.45
N HIS A 146 -3.94 10.24 -15.23
CA HIS A 146 -2.56 10.52 -14.79
C HIS A 146 -1.54 9.79 -15.66
N GLU A 147 -1.76 8.53 -16.06
CA GLU A 147 -0.80 7.81 -16.93
C GLU A 147 -0.77 8.42 -18.34
N TRP A 148 -1.91 8.90 -18.84
CA TRP A 148 -2.01 9.60 -20.11
C TRP A 148 -1.25 10.93 -20.09
N ALA A 149 -1.35 11.68 -18.99
CA ALA A 149 -0.58 12.90 -18.78
C ALA A 149 0.93 12.66 -18.66
N MET A 150 1.36 11.47 -18.20
CA MET A 150 2.78 11.07 -18.19
C MET A 150 3.30 10.69 -19.59
N ALA A 151 2.41 10.30 -20.50
CA ALA A 151 2.73 9.97 -21.90
C ALA A 151 2.47 11.13 -22.89
N TYR A 152 1.98 12.28 -22.40
CA TYR A 152 1.61 13.41 -23.25
C TYR A 152 2.81 13.96 -24.04
N ARG A 153 2.62 14.21 -25.34
CA ARG A 153 3.63 14.65 -26.30
C ARG A 153 4.81 13.67 -26.37
N ALA A 154 4.51 12.36 -26.43
CA ALA A 154 5.51 11.29 -26.43
C ALA A 154 6.57 11.41 -27.53
N GLU A 155 6.25 11.99 -28.69
CA GLU A 155 7.23 12.20 -29.77
C GLU A 155 8.39 13.11 -29.35
N SER A 156 8.12 14.13 -28.54
CA SER A 156 9.15 15.03 -28.02
C SER A 156 9.74 14.58 -26.68
N ASN A 157 8.94 13.89 -25.86
CA ASN A 157 9.29 13.58 -24.47
C ASN A 157 9.79 12.15 -24.26
N GLY A 158 9.60 11.26 -25.23
CA GLY A 158 9.72 9.82 -25.06
C GLY A 158 8.54 9.24 -24.26
N VAL A 159 8.53 7.91 -24.12
CA VAL A 159 7.56 7.18 -23.29
C VAL A 159 8.22 6.59 -22.05
N ARG A 160 7.49 6.56 -20.94
CA ARG A 160 8.00 6.01 -19.67
C ARG A 160 8.20 4.50 -19.70
N HIS A 161 7.29 3.79 -20.37
CA HIS A 161 7.35 2.35 -20.56
C HIS A 161 7.87 2.05 -21.97
N GLU A 162 9.19 2.12 -22.16
CA GLU A 162 9.84 1.92 -23.46
C GLU A 162 9.53 0.56 -24.09
N ASP A 163 9.31 -0.45 -23.25
CA ASP A 163 8.99 -1.82 -23.68
C ASP A 163 7.52 -1.97 -24.15
N ALA A 164 6.64 -0.99 -23.91
CA ALA A 164 5.21 -1.06 -24.24
C ALA A 164 4.79 0.08 -25.20
N PRO A 165 4.26 -0.22 -26.41
CA PRO A 165 3.84 0.80 -27.35
C PRO A 165 2.56 1.54 -26.88
N LEU A 166 2.29 2.71 -27.43
CA LEU A 166 1.03 3.43 -27.19
C LEU A 166 -0.10 2.84 -28.03
N ARG A 167 -1.20 2.46 -27.39
CA ARG A 167 -2.35 1.80 -28.01
C ARG A 167 -3.05 2.67 -29.07
N LEU A 168 -3.03 3.99 -28.90
CA LEU A 168 -3.62 4.97 -29.84
C LEU A 168 -2.56 5.77 -30.61
N GLY A 169 -1.28 5.37 -30.53
CA GLY A 169 -0.17 6.20 -31.01
C GLY A 169 -0.01 7.49 -30.21
N ALA A 170 0.96 8.33 -30.61
CA ALA A 170 1.24 9.59 -29.95
C ALA A 170 0.08 10.60 -30.14
N GLU A 171 -0.38 10.80 -31.38
CA GLU A 171 -1.45 11.75 -31.70
C GLU A 171 -2.76 11.43 -30.97
N GLY A 172 -3.18 10.15 -30.94
CA GLY A 172 -4.40 9.75 -30.23
C GLY A 172 -4.27 9.85 -28.70
N THR A 173 -3.07 9.61 -28.15
CA THR A 173 -2.80 9.83 -26.71
C THR A 173 -2.91 11.31 -26.36
N ASP A 174 -2.36 12.19 -27.21
CA ASP A 174 -2.46 13.64 -27.05
C ASP A 174 -3.91 14.11 -27.13
N GLU A 175 -4.69 13.61 -28.10
CA GLU A 175 -6.11 13.94 -28.22
C GLU A 175 -6.89 13.60 -26.94
N VAL A 176 -6.63 12.44 -26.32
CA VAL A 176 -7.28 12.07 -25.05
C VAL A 176 -6.91 13.06 -23.93
N VAL A 177 -5.63 13.40 -23.78
CA VAL A 177 -5.17 14.38 -22.78
C VAL A 177 -5.78 15.76 -23.03
N GLU A 178 -5.97 16.13 -24.30
CA GLU A 178 -6.43 17.46 -24.68
C GLU A 178 -7.95 17.65 -24.55
N THR A 179 -8.72 16.59 -24.79
CA THR A 179 -10.19 16.62 -24.83
C THR A 179 -10.84 16.22 -23.50
N HIS A 180 -10.11 15.55 -22.61
CA HIS A 180 -10.63 15.06 -21.34
C HIS A 180 -10.28 15.98 -20.16
N ARG A 181 -11.12 15.93 -19.11
CA ARG A 181 -10.87 16.65 -17.86
C ARG A 181 -9.95 15.83 -16.97
N ILE A 182 -8.71 16.30 -16.79
CA ILE A 182 -7.74 15.67 -15.88
C ILE A 182 -7.90 16.28 -14.49
N ARG A 183 -8.09 15.42 -13.49
CA ARG A 183 -8.35 15.83 -12.10
C ARG A 183 -7.65 14.93 -11.09
N CYS A 184 -6.39 14.60 -11.35
CA CYS A 184 -5.59 13.78 -10.45
C CYS A 184 -5.32 14.55 -9.15
N SER A 185 -5.79 14.01 -8.03
CA SER A 185 -5.56 14.58 -6.69
C SER A 185 -4.37 13.96 -5.96
N HIS A 186 -3.73 12.94 -6.55
CA HIS A 186 -2.68 12.17 -5.92
C HIS A 186 -1.29 12.68 -6.31
N TYR A 187 -0.56 13.24 -5.34
CA TYR A 187 0.73 13.89 -5.57
C TYR A 187 1.80 12.94 -6.15
N ASP A 188 1.91 11.70 -5.65
CA ASP A 188 2.98 10.80 -6.09
C ASP A 188 2.78 10.34 -7.56
N ALA A 189 1.57 10.48 -8.14
CA ALA A 189 1.32 10.34 -9.57
C ALA A 189 1.51 11.67 -10.32
N PHE A 190 0.93 12.76 -9.80
CA PHE A 190 0.99 14.08 -10.43
C PHE A 190 2.42 14.58 -10.69
N ARG A 191 3.37 14.31 -9.78
CA ARG A 191 4.77 14.73 -9.93
C ARG A 191 5.52 14.11 -11.13
N PHE A 192 4.91 13.14 -11.81
CA PHE A 192 5.45 12.51 -13.01
C PHE A 192 4.83 13.00 -14.30
N PHE A 193 3.86 13.92 -14.25
CA PHE A 193 3.25 14.49 -15.44
C PHE A 193 4.33 15.11 -16.32
N GLN A 194 4.15 15.00 -17.64
CA GLN A 194 4.97 15.77 -18.57
C GLN A 194 4.73 17.25 -18.32
N PRO A 195 5.77 18.12 -18.44
CA PRO A 195 5.64 19.54 -18.14
C PRO A 195 4.44 20.20 -18.85
N GLN A 196 4.19 19.80 -20.10
CA GLN A 196 3.09 20.32 -20.93
C GLN A 196 1.69 19.86 -20.47
N ALA A 197 1.59 18.81 -19.64
CA ALA A 197 0.33 18.29 -19.09
C ALA A 197 0.01 18.83 -17.68
N VAL A 198 0.97 19.48 -17.01
CA VAL A 198 0.81 19.97 -15.62
C VAL A 198 -0.35 20.96 -15.50
N GLU A 199 -0.43 21.95 -16.38
CA GLU A 199 -1.48 22.98 -16.37
C GLU A 199 -2.85 22.45 -16.82
N ARG A 200 -2.90 21.28 -17.46
CA ARG A 200 -4.15 20.60 -17.84
C ARG A 200 -4.85 19.95 -16.65
N ASN A 201 -4.11 19.64 -15.58
CA ASN A 201 -4.71 19.10 -14.37
C ASN A 201 -5.48 20.20 -13.62
N GLN A 202 -6.77 19.99 -13.38
CA GLN A 202 -7.63 20.94 -12.65
C GLN A 202 -7.21 21.11 -11.19
N LEU A 203 -6.47 20.14 -10.65
CA LEU A 203 -5.88 20.19 -9.32
C LEU A 203 -4.36 20.38 -9.47
N GLN A 204 -3.74 20.98 -8.45
CA GLN A 204 -2.28 21.14 -8.40
C GLN A 204 -1.75 20.55 -7.09
N PRO A 205 -1.76 19.21 -6.93
CA PRO A 205 -1.27 18.57 -5.73
C PRO A 205 0.20 18.86 -5.48
N THR A 206 0.53 19.14 -4.23
CA THR A 206 1.90 19.26 -3.73
C THR A 206 2.12 18.28 -2.59
N ARG A 207 3.38 18.11 -2.18
CA ARG A 207 3.70 17.26 -1.02
C ARG A 207 3.04 17.78 0.26
N GLU A 208 2.97 19.09 0.42
CA GLU A 208 2.39 19.77 1.58
C GLU A 208 0.87 19.63 1.60
N THR A 209 0.23 19.67 0.43
CA THR A 209 -1.23 19.60 0.28
C THR A 209 -1.79 18.19 0.18
N GLN A 210 -0.93 17.17 0.01
CA GLN A 210 -1.30 15.75 -0.09
C GLN A 210 -2.34 15.33 0.96
N ARG A 211 -2.14 15.71 2.23
CA ARG A 211 -3.03 15.37 3.36
C ARG A 211 -4.46 15.90 3.20
N ARG A 212 -4.66 16.93 2.38
CA ARG A 212 -5.96 17.58 2.14
C ARG A 212 -6.58 17.14 0.81
N MET A 213 -5.77 16.78 -0.18
CA MET A 213 -6.24 16.45 -1.54
C MET A 213 -6.50 14.96 -1.78
N GLU A 214 -5.84 14.07 -1.03
CA GLU A 214 -6.12 12.64 -1.17
C GLU A 214 -7.55 12.30 -0.75
N GLN A 215 -8.18 11.38 -1.47
CA GLN A 215 -9.58 11.03 -1.30
C GLN A 215 -9.76 9.51 -1.51
N PRO A 216 -10.79 8.90 -0.89
CA PRO A 216 -10.85 7.44 -0.72
C PRO A 216 -11.24 6.67 -2.00
N GLY A 217 -11.75 7.35 -3.02
CA GLY A 217 -12.00 6.84 -4.36
C GLY A 217 -10.76 6.85 -5.27
N CYS A 218 -9.65 7.49 -4.89
CA CYS A 218 -8.44 7.47 -5.69
C CYS A 218 -7.82 6.06 -5.67
N LEU A 219 -7.58 5.48 -6.86
CA LEU A 219 -6.88 4.18 -6.97
C LEU A 219 -5.52 4.24 -6.28
N HIS A 220 -4.72 5.27 -6.56
CA HIS A 220 -3.40 5.42 -5.97
C HIS A 220 -3.40 5.58 -4.45
N ALA A 221 -4.33 6.35 -3.89
CA ALA A 221 -4.47 6.44 -2.42
C ALA A 221 -4.94 5.12 -1.78
N THR A 222 -5.58 4.23 -2.57
CA THR A 222 -5.95 2.88 -2.15
C THR A 222 -4.78 1.91 -2.28
N MET A 223 -4.02 1.97 -3.38
CA MET A 223 -2.80 1.19 -3.59
C MET A 223 -1.75 1.49 -2.50
N ASP A 224 -1.63 2.76 -2.13
CA ASP A 224 -0.70 3.23 -1.10
C ASP A 224 -1.03 2.73 0.31
N LEU A 225 -2.18 2.10 0.56
CA LEU A 225 -2.39 1.40 1.84
C LEU A 225 -1.30 0.36 2.08
N TYR A 226 -0.83 -0.34 1.03
CA TYR A 226 0.35 -1.21 1.11
C TYR A 226 1.61 -0.43 1.51
N LYS A 227 1.86 0.73 0.88
CA LYS A 227 2.98 1.63 1.22
C LYS A 227 3.00 1.99 2.70
N TRP A 228 1.84 2.37 3.22
CA TRP A 228 1.71 2.81 4.60
C TRP A 228 1.80 1.63 5.58
N ALA A 229 1.25 0.47 5.24
CA ALA A 229 1.38 -0.75 6.03
C ALA A 229 2.86 -1.16 6.18
N TYR A 230 3.60 -1.30 5.07
CA TYR A 230 4.97 -1.81 5.16
C TYR A 230 5.94 -0.84 5.83
N LYS A 231 5.71 0.48 5.70
CA LYS A 231 6.51 1.51 6.37
C LYS A 231 6.40 1.47 7.90
N LEU A 232 5.38 0.76 8.40
CA LEU A 232 5.11 0.58 9.80
C LEU A 232 5.54 -0.79 10.34
N LEU A 233 6.10 -1.69 9.51
CA LEU A 233 6.66 -2.96 10.01
C LEU A 233 7.78 -2.72 11.03
N PRO A 234 7.87 -3.53 12.11
CA PRO A 234 6.99 -4.66 12.48
C PRO A 234 5.77 -4.26 13.33
N ALA A 235 5.46 -2.98 13.42
CA ALA A 235 4.41 -2.39 14.25
C ALA A 235 2.99 -2.48 13.63
N VAL A 236 2.90 -3.00 12.40
CA VAL A 236 1.68 -3.51 11.74
C VAL A 236 1.88 -5.01 11.51
N ASP A 237 0.85 -5.81 11.75
CA ASP A 237 0.91 -7.25 11.53
C ASP A 237 0.94 -7.63 10.04
N SER A 238 1.51 -8.79 9.74
CA SER A 238 1.66 -9.28 8.38
C SER A 238 0.33 -9.60 7.68
N ASP A 239 -0.75 -9.91 8.42
CA ASP A 239 -2.04 -10.19 7.81
C ASP A 239 -2.65 -8.92 7.20
N LEU A 240 -2.63 -7.81 7.94
CA LEU A 240 -3.04 -6.50 7.42
C LEU A 240 -2.14 -6.02 6.28
N LEU A 241 -0.83 -6.28 6.34
CA LEU A 241 0.07 -5.98 5.24
C LEU A 241 -0.30 -6.75 3.97
N ALA A 242 -0.54 -8.06 4.08
CA ALA A 242 -0.90 -8.91 2.96
C ALA A 242 -2.26 -8.52 2.35
N ASP A 243 -3.26 -8.19 3.18
CA ASP A 243 -4.55 -7.66 2.72
C ASP A 243 -4.37 -6.36 1.90
N CYS A 244 -3.48 -5.48 2.36
CA CYS A 244 -3.16 -4.23 1.65
C CYS A 244 -2.42 -4.50 0.34
N PHE A 245 -1.50 -5.48 0.31
CA PHE A 245 -0.77 -5.86 -0.89
C PHE A 245 -1.69 -6.44 -1.96
N GLU A 246 -2.56 -7.38 -1.59
CA GLU A 246 -3.54 -7.97 -2.51
C GLU A 246 -4.43 -6.91 -3.16
N LEU A 247 -4.89 -5.93 -2.37
CA LEU A 247 -5.63 -4.79 -2.92
C LEU A 247 -4.77 -3.92 -3.84
N ALA A 248 -3.51 -3.65 -3.46
CA ALA A 248 -2.59 -2.90 -4.30
C ALA A 248 -2.30 -3.59 -5.64
N TRP A 249 -2.23 -4.92 -5.65
CA TRP A 249 -2.06 -5.74 -6.86
C TRP A 249 -3.21 -5.56 -7.84
N ASP A 250 -4.45 -5.72 -7.37
CA ASP A 250 -5.63 -5.57 -8.22
C ASP A 250 -5.80 -4.13 -8.73
N VAL A 251 -5.48 -3.15 -7.86
CA VAL A 251 -5.49 -1.73 -8.22
C VAL A 251 -4.47 -1.46 -9.32
N ARG A 252 -3.23 -1.96 -9.21
CA ARG A 252 -2.19 -1.76 -10.22
C ARG A 252 -2.56 -2.39 -11.56
N ALA A 253 -3.18 -3.56 -11.55
CA ALA A 253 -3.69 -4.17 -12.77
C ALA A 253 -4.71 -3.26 -13.48
N THR A 254 -5.64 -2.65 -12.74
CA THR A 254 -6.60 -1.70 -13.33
C THR A 254 -5.97 -0.39 -13.78
N ASP A 255 -5.02 0.13 -13.00
CA ASP A 255 -4.26 1.34 -13.35
C ASP A 255 -3.54 1.19 -14.69
N MET A 256 -2.87 0.04 -14.91
CA MET A 256 -2.21 -0.25 -16.18
C MET A 256 -3.18 -0.61 -17.31
N ALA A 257 -4.26 -1.33 -17.02
CA ALA A 257 -5.28 -1.62 -18.03
C ALA A 257 -5.95 -0.34 -18.56
N ALA A 258 -6.06 0.72 -17.75
CA ALA A 258 -6.62 2.01 -18.15
C ALA A 258 -5.60 2.99 -18.74
N SER A 259 -4.33 2.59 -18.80
CA SER A 259 -3.22 3.43 -19.28
C SER A 259 -3.24 3.59 -20.82
N PRO A 260 -2.41 4.49 -21.39
CA PRO A 260 -2.31 4.63 -22.85
C PRO A 260 -1.51 3.50 -23.51
N TYR A 261 -0.89 2.60 -22.74
CA TYR A 261 -0.01 1.56 -23.23
C TYR A 261 -0.81 0.34 -23.73
N ASP A 262 -0.35 -0.27 -24.82
CA ASP A 262 -0.80 -1.59 -25.24
C ASP A 262 -0.02 -2.66 -24.47
N LEU A 263 -0.75 -3.47 -23.71
CA LEU A 263 -0.19 -4.46 -22.80
C LEU A 263 -0.73 -5.87 -23.07
N GLN A 264 -1.29 -6.10 -24.25
CA GLN A 264 -1.85 -7.41 -24.63
C GLN A 264 -0.80 -8.54 -24.62
N ASP A 265 0.47 -8.22 -24.91
CA ASP A 265 1.59 -9.18 -24.82
C ASP A 265 1.87 -9.66 -23.38
N TRP A 266 1.27 -9.02 -22.38
CA TRP A 266 1.32 -9.40 -20.96
C TRP A 266 -0.07 -9.79 -20.41
N ASP A 267 -1.00 -10.19 -21.28
CA ASP A 267 -2.36 -10.63 -20.92
C ASP A 267 -3.19 -9.55 -20.19
N VAL A 268 -2.92 -8.26 -20.46
CA VAL A 268 -3.67 -7.14 -19.87
C VAL A 268 -4.60 -6.52 -20.90
N GLU A 269 -5.89 -6.88 -20.81
CA GLU A 269 -6.93 -6.29 -21.65
C GLU A 269 -7.19 -4.81 -21.30
N PRO A 270 -7.19 -3.89 -22.27
CA PRO A 270 -7.37 -2.47 -22.01
C PRO A 270 -8.79 -2.12 -21.52
N VAL A 271 -8.84 -1.31 -20.46
CA VAL A 271 -10.02 -0.51 -20.09
C VAL A 271 -9.96 0.80 -20.87
N ARG A 272 -10.70 0.86 -21.97
CA ARG A 272 -10.67 1.97 -22.95
C ARG A 272 -11.34 3.25 -22.43
N ILE A 273 -10.68 3.96 -21.52
CA ILE A 273 -11.22 5.17 -20.86
C ILE A 273 -11.45 6.36 -21.79
N GLU A 274 -11.04 6.29 -23.05
CA GLU A 274 -11.41 7.24 -24.10
C GLU A 274 -12.89 7.10 -24.53
N THR A 275 -13.54 5.99 -24.19
CA THR A 275 -14.95 5.69 -24.51
C THR A 275 -15.85 5.82 -23.28
N PRO A 276 -17.16 6.12 -23.45
CA PRO A 276 -18.12 6.09 -22.34
C PRO A 276 -18.20 4.73 -21.63
N GLU A 277 -18.15 3.63 -22.38
CA GLU A 277 -18.24 2.26 -21.86
C GLU A 277 -17.01 1.92 -21.00
N GLY A 278 -15.82 2.26 -21.48
CA GLY A 278 -14.58 2.06 -20.72
C GLY A 278 -14.52 2.92 -19.46
N LYS A 279 -15.02 4.16 -19.48
CA LYS A 279 -15.17 4.99 -18.26
C LYS A 279 -16.14 4.35 -17.25
N ALA A 280 -17.26 3.81 -17.72
CA ALA A 280 -18.21 3.12 -16.86
C ALA A 280 -17.59 1.89 -16.18
N GLU A 281 -16.85 1.09 -16.94
CA GLU A 281 -16.11 -0.07 -16.41
C GLU A 281 -15.02 0.36 -15.41
N TYR A 282 -14.25 1.40 -15.72
CA TYR A 282 -13.26 1.96 -14.81
C TYR A 282 -13.89 2.38 -13.48
N VAL A 283 -15.01 3.13 -13.53
CA VAL A 283 -15.71 3.59 -12.32
C VAL A 283 -16.25 2.42 -11.51
N ARG A 284 -16.76 1.37 -12.16
CA ARG A 284 -17.21 0.15 -11.48
C ARG A 284 -16.06 -0.49 -10.69
N ARG A 285 -14.89 -0.68 -11.30
CA ARG A 285 -13.69 -1.21 -10.63
C ARG A 285 -13.20 -0.28 -9.52
N GLN A 286 -13.11 1.02 -9.80
CA GLN A 286 -12.67 2.05 -8.84
C GLN A 286 -13.55 2.06 -7.57
N ARG A 287 -14.87 1.94 -7.70
CA ARG A 287 -15.80 1.86 -6.57
C ARG A 287 -15.58 0.58 -5.74
N ALA A 288 -15.34 -0.55 -6.40
CA ALA A 288 -15.02 -1.80 -5.71
C ALA A 288 -13.72 -1.69 -4.89
N PHE A 289 -12.68 -1.07 -5.45
CA PHE A 289 -11.43 -0.81 -4.72
C PHE A 289 -11.62 0.16 -3.57
N ALA A 290 -12.38 1.24 -3.76
CA ALA A 290 -12.70 2.19 -2.70
C ALA A 290 -13.40 1.50 -1.51
N ALA A 291 -14.34 0.58 -1.80
CA ALA A 291 -15.03 -0.20 -0.78
C ALA A 291 -14.08 -1.14 -0.02
N ARG A 292 -13.18 -1.86 -0.72
CA ARG A 292 -12.13 -2.69 -0.10
C ARG A 292 -11.16 -1.84 0.72
N GLY A 293 -10.73 -0.69 0.20
CA GLY A 293 -9.87 0.25 0.92
C GLY A 293 -10.54 0.82 2.17
N ALA A 294 -11.88 0.96 2.16
CA ALA A 294 -12.64 1.44 3.32
C ALA A 294 -12.65 0.44 4.49
N SER A 295 -12.40 -0.85 4.27
CA SER A 295 -12.24 -1.83 5.36
C SER A 295 -10.81 -1.87 5.92
N LEU A 296 -9.80 -1.60 5.08
CA LEU A 296 -8.39 -1.66 5.48
C LEU A 296 -7.88 -0.37 6.11
N ARG A 297 -8.31 0.79 5.61
CA ARG A 297 -7.84 2.10 6.07
C ARG A 297 -8.11 2.35 7.56
N PRO A 298 -9.30 2.05 8.12
CA PRO A 298 -9.54 2.17 9.55
C PRO A 298 -8.66 1.23 10.40
N ARG A 299 -8.35 0.02 9.91
CA ARG A 299 -7.45 -0.93 10.59
C ARG A 299 -6.03 -0.36 10.70
N LEU A 300 -5.52 0.27 9.64
CA LEU A 300 -4.23 0.96 9.68
C LEU A 300 -4.25 2.19 10.60
N VAL A 301 -5.31 2.99 10.58
CA VAL A 301 -5.48 4.12 11.51
C VAL A 301 -5.47 3.61 12.96
N ALA A 302 -6.23 2.56 13.26
CA ALA A 302 -6.26 1.96 14.59
C ALA A 302 -4.89 1.40 15.01
N ALA A 303 -4.12 0.84 14.08
CA ALA A 303 -2.73 0.44 14.36
C ALA A 303 -1.86 1.63 14.74
N THR A 304 -1.97 2.76 14.03
CA THR A 304 -1.24 3.98 14.39
C THR A 304 -1.71 4.61 15.71
N ASP A 305 -3.00 4.52 16.03
CA ASP A 305 -3.55 4.97 17.31
C ASP A 305 -2.97 4.17 18.48
N ARG A 306 -2.96 2.82 18.36
CA ARG A 306 -2.34 1.95 19.37
C ARG A 306 -0.87 2.29 19.59
N LEU A 307 -0.11 2.53 18.52
CA LEU A 307 1.29 2.92 18.64
C LEU A 307 1.45 4.24 19.39
N LEU A 308 0.64 5.26 19.07
CA LEU A 308 0.75 6.56 19.74
C LEU A 308 0.30 6.52 21.20
N ALA A 309 -0.58 5.58 21.57
CA ALA A 309 -0.98 5.35 22.95
C ALA A 309 0.13 4.72 23.80
N VAL A 310 1.14 4.07 23.20
CA VAL A 310 2.28 3.49 23.93
C VAL A 310 3.19 4.58 24.56
N ALA A 311 3.11 5.83 24.09
CA ALA A 311 3.83 6.97 24.69
C ALA A 311 3.04 7.76 25.74
N ALA A 312 1.75 7.44 25.94
CA ALA A 312 0.84 8.15 26.83
C ALA A 312 0.78 7.47 28.20
#